data_AF-A0A4V2KRD6-F1
#
_entry.id   AF-A0A4V2KRD6-F1
#
_cell.length_a   1.000
_cell.length_b   1.000
_cell.length_c   1.000
_cell.angle_alpha   90.00
_cell.angle_beta   90.00
_cell.angle_gamma   90.00
#
_symmetry.space_group_name_H-M   'P 1'
#
loop_
_entity.id
_entity.type
_entity.pdbx_description
1 polymer ?
#
loop_
_entity_poly.entity_id
_entity_poly.type
_entity_poly.pdbx_seq_one_letter_code
_entity_poly.pdbx_strand_id
1 'polypeptide(L)' 'MSDLLSAAEAASLLPDTSVQSLQRWARNGNIPSVVLPSGRRFFRREDIEKILTPVVTSASSADEAFEDVPLFRERNSW' A
#
# COMPACT_ATOMS: atom_id res chain seq x y z
N MET A 1 1.69 27.80 -6.25
CA MET A 1 0.29 27.37 -6.46
C MET A 1 0.10 26.07 -5.69
N SER A 2 -0.87 25.95 -4.79
CA SER A 2 -1.06 24.73 -3.99
C SER A 2 -1.59 23.60 -4.88
N ASP A 3 -0.70 22.67 -5.28
CA ASP A 3 -0.98 21.57 -6.21
C ASP A 3 -1.71 20.39 -5.52
N LEU A 4 -2.77 20.73 -4.79
CA LEU A 4 -3.63 19.79 -4.05
C LEU A 4 -4.84 19.44 -4.89
N LEU A 5 -4.99 18.17 -5.18
CA LEU A 5 -6.09 17.57 -5.92
C LEU A 5 -7.09 16.94 -4.97
N SER A 6 -8.37 17.10 -5.23
CA SER A 6 -9.41 16.27 -4.63
C SER A 6 -9.29 14.82 -5.08
N ALA A 7 -9.97 13.90 -4.38
CA ALA A 7 -10.01 12.50 -4.77
C ALA A 7 -10.57 12.27 -6.19
N ALA A 8 -11.48 13.14 -6.64
CA ALA A 8 -12.05 13.08 -7.98
C ALA A 8 -11.04 13.52 -9.03
N GLU A 9 -10.37 14.66 -8.82
CA GLU A 9 -9.34 15.16 -9.74
C GLU A 9 -8.16 14.20 -9.84
N ALA A 10 -7.73 13.64 -8.71
CA ALA A 10 -6.67 12.63 -8.68
C ALA A 10 -7.05 11.36 -9.45
N ALA A 11 -8.30 10.89 -9.34
CA ALA A 11 -8.78 9.72 -10.07
C ALA A 11 -8.75 9.94 -11.59
N SER A 12 -9.09 11.15 -12.04
CA SER A 12 -9.06 11.50 -13.47
C SER A 12 -7.65 11.55 -14.07
N LEU A 13 -6.60 11.66 -13.25
CA LEU A 13 -5.20 11.62 -13.72
C LEU A 13 -4.65 10.20 -13.86
N LEU A 14 -5.29 9.22 -13.24
CA LEU A 14 -4.83 7.83 -13.23
C LEU A 14 -5.66 6.98 -14.21
N PRO A 15 -5.03 6.10 -15.00
CA PRO A 15 -5.76 5.15 -15.83
C PRO A 15 -6.53 4.17 -14.93
N ASP A 16 -7.77 3.86 -15.33
CA ASP A 16 -8.64 2.85 -14.72
C ASP A 16 -8.82 2.93 -13.19
N THR A 17 -8.58 4.10 -12.60
CA THR A 17 -8.60 4.27 -11.15
C THR A 17 -9.84 5.03 -10.70
N SER A 18 -10.61 4.42 -9.79
CA SER A 18 -11.78 5.05 -9.19
C SER A 18 -11.44 5.92 -7.97
N VAL A 19 -12.32 6.86 -7.66
CA VAL A 19 -12.26 7.65 -6.41
C VAL A 19 -12.25 6.76 -5.17
N GLN A 20 -12.99 5.64 -5.19
CA GLN A 20 -13.04 4.70 -4.08
C GLN A 20 -11.70 3.99 -3.86
N SER A 21 -11.02 3.61 -4.95
CA SER A 21 -9.69 3.01 -4.91
C SER A 21 -8.69 3.97 -4.25
N LEU A 22 -8.67 5.24 -4.68
CA LEU A 22 -7.80 6.27 -4.09
C LEU A 22 -8.10 6.48 -2.59
N GLN A 23 -9.38 6.59 -2.23
CA GLN A 23 -9.75 6.73 -0.82
C GLN A 23 -9.33 5.51 0.02
N ARG A 24 -9.47 4.30 -0.53
CA ARG A 24 -9.02 3.07 0.13
C ARG A 24 -7.51 3.06 0.33
N TRP A 25 -6.73 3.39 -0.69
CA TRP A 25 -5.27 3.48 -0.58
C TRP A 25 -4.83 4.52 0.43
N ALA A 26 -5.48 5.69 0.42
CA ALA A 26 -5.20 6.75 1.37
C ALA A 26 -5.55 6.34 2.81
N ARG A 27 -6.66 5.62 3.02
CA ARG A 27 -7.04 5.07 4.32
C ARG A 27 -6.04 4.03 4.82
N ASN A 28 -5.51 3.21 3.91
CA ASN A 28 -4.51 2.19 4.23
C ASN A 28 -3.08 2.75 4.39
N GLY A 29 -2.85 4.03 4.08
CA GLY A 29 -1.53 4.65 4.12
C GLY A 29 -0.62 4.32 2.93
N ASN A 30 -1.17 3.72 1.86
CA ASN A 30 -0.41 3.36 0.66
C ASN A 30 -0.01 4.58 -0.17
N ILE A 31 -0.76 5.68 -0.05
CA ILE A 31 -0.49 6.93 -0.75
C ILE A 31 -0.55 8.11 0.23
N PRO A 32 0.32 9.12 0.09
CA PRO A 32 0.27 10.32 0.91
C PRO A 32 -1.04 11.08 0.68
N SER A 33 -1.60 11.64 1.76
CA SER A 33 -2.78 12.49 1.66
C SER A 33 -2.78 13.57 2.73
N VAL A 34 -3.33 14.74 2.40
CA VAL A 34 -3.48 15.88 3.30
C VAL A 34 -4.93 15.96 3.73
N VAL A 35 -5.17 15.96 5.04
CA VAL A 35 -6.51 16.15 5.61
C VAL A 35 -6.62 17.60 6.06
N LEU A 36 -7.58 18.34 5.51
CA LEU A 36 -7.88 19.69 5.96
C LEU A 36 -8.68 19.65 7.27
N PRO A 37 -8.71 20.75 8.05
CA PRO A 37 -9.56 20.85 9.24
C PRO A 37 -11.04 20.62 8.99
N SER A 38 -11.50 20.78 7.74
CA SER A 38 -12.85 20.43 7.29
C SER A 38 -13.13 18.93 7.19
N GLY A 39 -12.12 18.07 7.43
CA GLY A 39 -12.18 16.62 7.26
C GLY A 39 -12.05 16.15 5.81
N ARG A 40 -12.00 17.08 4.84
CA ARG A 40 -11.80 16.74 3.42
C ARG A 40 -10.35 16.35 3.17
N ARG A 41 -10.18 15.30 2.36
CA ARG A 41 -8.87 14.75 2.01
C ARG A 41 -8.46 15.19 0.61
N PHE A 42 -7.21 15.61 0.49
CA PHE A 42 -6.57 16.06 -0.74
C PHE A 42 -5.28 15.28 -0.97
N PHE A 43 -4.81 15.28 -2.21
CA PHE A 43 -3.63 14.56 -2.68
C PHE A 43 -2.71 15.55 -3.38
N ARG A 44 -1.41 15.44 -3.15
CA ARG A 44 -0.45 16.21 -3.95
C ARG A 44 -0.40 15.61 -5.36
N ARG A 45 -0.43 16.45 -6.39
CA ARG A 45 -0.30 15.98 -7.79
C ARG A 45 0.96 15.10 -7.97
N GLU A 46 2.09 15.53 -7.42
CA GLU A 46 3.37 14.80 -7.52
C GLU A 46 3.28 13.35 -6.99
N ASP A 47 2.49 13.12 -5.95
CA ASP A 47 2.36 11.79 -5.35
C ASP A 47 1.40 10.91 -6.15
N ILE A 48 0.38 11.51 -6.77
CA ILE A 48 -0.50 10.80 -7.70
C ILE A 48 0.27 10.36 -8.95
N GLU A 49 1.11 11.22 -9.50
CA GLU A 49 1.92 10.88 -10.68
C GLU A 49 2.93 9.76 -10.39
N LYS A 50 3.52 9.71 -9.19
CA LYS A 50 4.40 8.61 -8.76
C LYS A 50 3.71 7.23 -8.69
N ILE A 51 2.38 7.17 -8.63
CA ILE A 51 1.65 5.88 -8.69
C ILE A 51 1.82 5.24 -10.07
N LEU A 52 2.00 6.03 -11.12
CA LEU A 52 2.20 5.54 -12.48
C LEU A 52 3.56 4.87 -12.67
N THR A 53 4.54 5.17 -11.81
CA THR A 53 5.82 4.47 -11.82
C THR A 53 5.65 3.08 -11.19
N PRO A 54 5.74 1.99 -11.97
CA PRO A 54 5.56 0.65 -11.44
C PRO A 54 6.66 0.32 -10.44
N VAL A 55 6.28 0.08 -9.19
CA VAL A 55 7.19 -0.50 -8.19
C VAL A 55 7.14 -2.01 -8.39
N VAL A 56 8.23 -2.59 -8.89
CA VAL A 56 8.40 -4.04 -8.91
C VAL A 56 8.51 -4.47 -7.45
N THR A 57 7.43 -5.03 -6.90
CA THR A 57 7.52 -5.82 -5.67
C THR A 57 8.36 -7.04 -6.00
N SER A 58 9.67 -6.94 -5.77
CA SER A 58 10.49 -8.13 -5.56
C SER A 58 9.92 -8.78 -4.30
N ALA A 59 9.26 -9.93 -4.47
CA ALA A 59 8.86 -10.77 -3.35
C ALA A 59 10.13 -11.10 -2.57
N SER A 60 10.37 -10.37 -1.48
CA SER A 60 11.47 -10.69 -0.58
C SER A 60 11.09 -12.01 0.08
N SER A 61 11.94 -13.01 -0.17
CA SER A 61 11.91 -14.38 0.32
C SER A 61 11.23 -14.52 1.68
N ALA A 62 10.04 -15.13 1.69
CA ALA A 62 9.44 -15.72 2.89
C ALA A 62 9.40 -17.26 2.77
N ASP A 63 10.16 -17.81 1.83
CA ASP A 63 10.72 -19.16 1.89
C ASP A 63 12.03 -19.03 2.68
N GLU A 64 12.31 -19.97 3.60
CA GLU A 64 13.43 -20.02 4.57
C GLU A 64 13.02 -19.72 6.04
N ALA A 65 12.02 -20.43 6.56
CA ALA A 65 11.89 -20.64 8.02
C ALA A 65 11.21 -21.98 8.37
N PHE A 66 11.46 -23.03 7.58
CA PHE A 66 11.20 -24.42 7.99
C PHE A 66 12.53 -25.12 8.32
N GLU A 67 13.43 -24.44 9.03
CA GLU A 67 14.61 -25.11 9.60
C GLU A 67 14.15 -26.07 10.71
N ASP A 68 14.16 -27.33 10.32
CA ASP A 68 14.56 -28.48 11.11
C ASP A 68 13.81 -28.69 12.44
N VAL A 69 12.53 -29.08 12.32
CA VAL A 69 11.86 -29.78 13.43
C VAL A 69 12.47 -31.19 13.48
N PRO A 70 13.23 -31.55 14.54
CA PRO A 70 13.82 -32.88 14.61
C PRO A 70 12.70 -33.91 14.67
N LEU A 71 12.59 -34.73 13.61
CA LEU A 71 11.68 -35.85 13.45
C LEU A 71 12.03 -37.02 14.38
N PHE A 72 12.29 -36.78 15.67
CA PHE A 72 12.56 -37.89 16.57
C PHE A 72 12.43 -37.51 18.04
N ARG A 73 11.21 -37.67 18.57
CA ARG A 73 11.08 -37.98 20.00
C ARG A 73 11.09 -39.49 20.14
N GLU A 74 12.28 -40.07 20.03
CA GLU A 74 12.50 -41.45 20.45
C GLU A 74 12.37 -41.54 21.97
N ARG A 75 11.41 -42.34 22.40
CA ARG A 75 11.56 -43.35 23.46
C ARG A 75 12.11 -42.83 24.80
N ASN A 76 11.19 -42.49 25.70
CA ASN A 76 11.34 -42.95 27.07
C ASN A 76 10.21 -43.94 27.37
N SER A 77 10.60 -45.22 27.41
CA SER A 77 10.01 -46.24 28.27
C SER A 77 10.08 -45.79 29.75
N TRP A 78 9.57 -46.62 30.65
CA TRP A 78 9.32 -46.43 32.09
C TRP A 78 7.88 -46.01 32.39
#